data_AF-A0A936AJP3-F1
#
_entry.id   AF-A0A936AJP3-F1
#
_cell.length_a   1.000
_cell.length_b   1.000
_cell.length_c   1.000
_cell.angle_alpha   90.00
_cell.angle_beta   90.00
_cell.angle_gamma   90.00
#
_symmetry.space_group_name_H-M   'P 1'
#
loop_
_entity.id
_entity.type
_entity.pdbx_description
1 polymer ?
#
loop_
_entity_poly.entity_id
_entity_poly.type
_entity_poly.pdbx_seq_one_letter_code
_entity_poly.pdbx_strand_id
1 'polypeptide(L)'
;MIQINQKEQEKAYVHEQFTRNFKELQLLGQGLMKDHETGKLNAKKLEKSAKSINRCARTLKPILALGDLGEEQDFDKEIGTSVEFDSSIRKLGTLIWDFAHNPALKSSKVFNTKLAARAHSDLLTIIELSKVLGDRAKTYPGSSVTTQK
;
A
#
# COMPACT_ATOMS: atom_id res chain seq x y z
N MET A 1 -21.61 -20.56 -28.89
CA MET A 1 -22.05 -19.70 -27.75
C MET A 1 -21.36 -20.11 -26.42
N ILE A 2 -20.02 -20.22 -26.35
CA ILE A 2 -19.31 -20.64 -25.11
C ILE A 2 -18.40 -19.52 -24.56
N GLN A 3 -18.04 -18.51 -25.37
CA GLN A 3 -17.07 -17.46 -25.00
C GLN A 3 -17.60 -16.36 -24.06
N ILE A 4 -18.91 -16.13 -23.98
CA ILE A 4 -19.49 -15.05 -23.15
C ILE A 4 -19.33 -15.39 -21.66
N ASN A 5 -19.52 -16.65 -21.28
CA ASN A 5 -19.47 -17.12 -19.89
C ASN A 5 -18.04 -17.05 -19.30
N GLN A 6 -17.01 -17.34 -20.09
CA GLN A 6 -15.61 -17.27 -19.64
C GLN A 6 -15.15 -15.84 -19.35
N LYS A 7 -15.51 -14.87 -20.20
CA LYS A 7 -15.16 -13.45 -20.00
C LYS A 7 -15.88 -12.85 -18.78
N GLU A 8 -17.12 -13.25 -18.52
CA GLU A 8 -17.86 -12.81 -17.35
C GLU A 8 -17.29 -13.39 -16.05
N GLN A 9 -16.91 -14.67 -16.06
CA GLN A 9 -16.21 -15.32 -14.95
C GLN A 9 -14.85 -14.70 -14.66
N GLU A 10 -14.06 -14.39 -15.69
CA GLU A 10 -12.76 -13.72 -15.55
C GLU A 10 -12.92 -12.32 -14.94
N LYS A 11 -13.89 -11.53 -15.41
CA LYS A 11 -14.20 -10.22 -14.83
C LYS A 11 -14.62 -10.31 -13.37
N ALA A 12 -15.49 -11.26 -13.03
CA ALA A 12 -15.92 -11.49 -11.66
C ALA A 12 -14.74 -11.86 -10.76
N TYR A 13 -13.86 -12.75 -11.23
CA TYR A 13 -12.65 -13.15 -10.52
C TYR A 13 -11.70 -11.97 -10.28
N VAL A 14 -11.44 -11.15 -11.32
CA VAL A 14 -10.59 -9.95 -11.21
C VAL A 14 -11.18 -8.94 -10.22
N HIS A 15 -12.50 -8.73 -10.25
CA HIS A 15 -13.19 -7.86 -9.31
C HIS A 15 -13.12 -8.37 -7.87
N GLU A 16 -13.25 -9.68 -7.66
CA GLU A 16 -13.06 -10.28 -6.34
C GLU A 16 -11.63 -10.13 -5.83
N GLN A 17 -10.63 -10.38 -6.69
CA GLN A 17 -9.22 -10.17 -6.36
C GLN A 17 -8.95 -8.72 -5.98
N PHE A 18 -9.49 -7.77 -6.74
CA PHE A 18 -9.42 -6.35 -6.40
C PHE A 18 -10.00 -6.08 -5.01
N THR A 19 -11.24 -6.47 -4.78
CA THR A 19 -11.97 -6.19 -3.53
C THR A 19 -11.25 -6.78 -2.32
N ARG A 20 -10.77 -8.03 -2.42
CA ARG A 20 -10.06 -8.71 -1.34
C ARG A 20 -8.72 -8.04 -1.04
N ASN A 21 -7.88 -7.83 -2.05
CA ASN A 21 -6.55 -7.24 -1.85
C ASN A 21 -6.63 -5.77 -1.42
N PHE A 22 -7.63 -5.03 -1.91
CA PHE A 22 -7.86 -3.64 -1.53
C PHE A 22 -8.24 -3.53 -0.05
N LYS A 23 -9.18 -4.36 0.41
CA LYS A 23 -9.56 -4.43 1.83
C LYS A 23 -8.41 -4.91 2.71
N GLU A 24 -7.66 -5.93 2.28
CA GLU A 24 -6.50 -6.43 3.01
C GLU A 24 -5.42 -5.36 3.15
N LEU A 25 -5.13 -4.61 2.07
CA LEU A 25 -4.17 -3.50 2.08
C LEU A 25 -4.57 -2.44 3.12
N GLN A 26 -5.84 -2.04 3.17
CA GLN A 26 -6.35 -1.09 4.16
C GLN A 26 -6.15 -1.59 5.59
N LEU A 27 -6.52 -2.85 5.87
CA LEU A 27 -6.39 -3.44 7.20
C LEU A 27 -4.93 -3.59 7.63
N LEU A 28 -4.05 -3.97 6.71
CA LEU A 28 -2.61 -4.07 6.97
C LEU A 28 -2.00 -2.69 7.26
N GLY A 29 -2.37 -1.65 6.50
CA GLY A 29 -1.92 -0.29 6.76
C GLY A 29 -2.37 0.24 8.13
N GLN A 30 -3.65 0.06 8.47
CA GLN A 30 -4.20 0.42 9.78
C GLN A 30 -3.52 -0.37 10.92
N GLY A 31 -3.31 -1.67 10.73
CA GLY A 31 -2.65 -2.53 11.70
C GLY A 31 -1.19 -2.15 11.94
N LEU A 32 -0.45 -1.83 10.87
CA LEU A 32 0.93 -1.35 10.95
C LEU A 32 1.02 -0.05 11.74
N MET A 33 0.17 0.93 11.42
CA MET A 33 0.12 2.22 12.11
C MET A 33 -0.23 2.06 13.58
N LYS A 34 -1.25 1.26 13.90
CA LYS A 34 -1.63 0.98 15.28
C LYS A 34 -0.49 0.34 16.07
N ASP A 35 0.19 -0.66 15.50
CA ASP A 35 1.32 -1.31 16.17
C ASP A 35 2.49 -0.32 16.35
N HIS A 36 2.73 0.56 15.38
CA HIS A 36 3.75 1.60 15.46
C HIS A 36 3.45 2.60 16.58
N GLU A 37 2.25 3.18 16.59
CA GLU A 37 1.80 4.18 17.57
C GLU A 37 1.70 3.63 18.99
N THR A 38 1.36 2.35 19.14
CA THR A 38 1.25 1.69 20.47
C THR A 38 2.57 1.13 20.98
N GLY A 39 3.68 1.33 20.26
CA GLY A 39 4.99 0.79 20.65
C GLY A 39 5.12 -0.72 20.48
N LYS A 40 4.14 -1.39 19.86
CA LYS A 40 4.07 -2.85 19.70
C LYS A 40 4.72 -3.36 18.42
N LEU A 41 5.19 -2.47 17.56
CA LEU A 41 5.88 -2.79 16.33
C LEU A 41 7.35 -3.15 16.64
N ASN A 42 7.74 -4.36 16.24
CA ASN A 42 9.12 -4.84 16.28
C ASN A 42 9.58 -5.24 14.88
N ALA A 43 10.88 -5.51 14.72
CA ALA A 43 11.50 -5.88 13.43
C ALA A 43 10.73 -6.98 12.68
N LYS A 44 10.38 -8.08 13.36
CA LYS A 44 9.66 -9.21 12.76
C LYS A 44 8.26 -8.83 12.28
N LYS A 45 7.55 -8.01 13.06
CA LYS A 45 6.22 -7.51 12.68
C LYS A 45 6.30 -6.51 11.53
N LEU A 46 7.28 -5.60 11.55
CA LEU A 46 7.52 -4.66 10.46
C LEU A 46 7.78 -5.41 9.15
N GLU A 47 8.71 -6.38 9.15
CA GLU A 47 9.02 -7.20 7.99
C GLU A 47 7.77 -7.89 7.43
N LYS A 48 7.00 -8.54 8.31
CA LYS A 48 5.79 -9.27 7.92
C LYS A 48 4.72 -8.35 7.34
N SER A 49 4.44 -7.24 8.01
CA SER A 49 3.45 -6.26 7.55
C SER A 49 3.88 -5.64 6.23
N ALA A 50 5.14 -5.24 6.10
CA ALA A 50 5.70 -4.63 4.89
C ALA A 50 5.63 -5.59 3.69
N LYS A 51 6.02 -6.87 3.85
CA LYS A 51 5.89 -7.89 2.79
C LYS A 51 4.43 -8.14 2.39
N SER A 52 3.52 -8.15 3.36
CA SER A 52 2.10 -8.38 3.09
C SER A 52 1.48 -7.21 2.33
N ILE A 53 1.81 -5.97 2.73
CA ILE A 53 1.44 -4.74 2.02
C ILE A 53 1.97 -4.76 0.59
N ASN A 54 3.26 -5.06 0.41
CA ASN A 54 3.89 -5.14 -0.91
C ASN A 54 3.17 -6.14 -1.82
N ARG A 55 2.86 -7.33 -1.30
CA ARG A 55 2.12 -8.37 -2.03
C ARG A 55 0.76 -7.86 -2.48
N CYS A 56 -0.06 -7.32 -1.58
CA CYS A 56 -1.40 -6.82 -1.93
C CYS A 56 -1.30 -5.69 -2.98
N ALA A 57 -0.39 -4.75 -2.80
CA ALA A 57 -0.20 -3.63 -3.72
C ALA A 57 0.24 -4.10 -5.13
N ARG A 58 1.15 -5.08 -5.22
CA ARG A 58 1.56 -5.69 -6.49
C ARG A 58 0.43 -6.42 -7.19
N THR A 59 -0.46 -7.07 -6.44
CA THR A 59 -1.66 -7.70 -7.02
C THR A 59 -2.64 -6.67 -7.56
N LEU A 60 -2.81 -5.53 -6.87
CA LEU A 60 -3.71 -4.45 -7.30
C LEU A 60 -3.23 -3.72 -8.55
N LYS A 61 -1.90 -3.56 -8.74
CA LYS A 61 -1.31 -2.82 -9.86
C LYS A 61 -1.84 -3.24 -11.25
N PRO A 62 -1.77 -4.52 -11.66
CA PRO A 62 -2.29 -4.92 -12.97
C PRO A 62 -3.82 -4.85 -13.05
N ILE A 63 -4.53 -4.98 -11.93
CA ILE A 63 -6.01 -4.99 -11.91
C ILE A 63 -6.58 -3.58 -12.15
N LEU A 64 -5.90 -2.56 -11.63
CA LEU A 64 -6.33 -1.18 -11.78
C LEU A 64 -6.27 -0.67 -13.22
N ALA A 65 -5.46 -1.29 -14.08
CA ALA A 65 -5.36 -0.99 -15.51
C ALA A 65 -5.29 0.52 -15.83
N LEU A 66 -4.68 1.31 -14.94
CA LEU A 66 -4.64 2.77 -15.05
C LEU A 66 -3.68 3.24 -16.15
N GLY A 67 -3.07 2.36 -16.94
CA GLY A 67 -1.97 2.71 -17.84
C GLY A 67 -0.75 3.21 -17.06
N ASP A 68 0.25 3.69 -17.80
CA ASP A 68 1.44 4.29 -17.19
C ASP A 68 1.23 5.80 -16.95
N LEU A 69 0.24 6.12 -16.09
CA LEU A 69 -0.24 7.49 -15.88
C LEU A 69 0.43 8.22 -14.71
N GLY A 70 1.36 7.59 -14.00
CA GLY A 70 1.96 8.18 -12.81
C GLY A 70 3.29 7.55 -12.47
N GLU A 71 4.17 8.35 -11.91
CA GLU A 71 5.49 7.95 -11.45
C GLU A 71 5.49 7.72 -9.93
N GLU A 72 6.44 6.93 -9.45
CA GLU A 72 6.70 6.79 -8.02
C GLU A 72 7.00 8.16 -7.41
N GLN A 73 6.42 8.47 -6.24
CA GLN A 73 6.73 9.70 -5.53
C GLN A 73 8.12 9.58 -4.92
N ASP A 74 8.86 10.69 -4.90
CA ASP A 74 10.17 10.71 -4.28
C ASP A 74 10.09 10.41 -2.77
N PHE A 75 10.96 9.53 -2.31
CA PHE A 75 11.10 9.17 -0.90
C PHE A 75 12.51 8.66 -0.62
N ASP A 76 12.93 8.78 0.64
CA ASP A 76 14.23 8.32 1.05
C ASP A 76 14.30 6.78 1.04
N LYS A 77 15.16 6.24 0.18
CA LYS A 77 15.39 4.79 0.05
C LYS A 77 16.42 4.28 1.04
N GLU A 78 17.13 5.18 1.71
CA GLU A 78 18.05 4.86 2.78
C GLU A 78 17.34 4.97 4.13
N ILE A 79 17.14 3.82 4.78
CA ILE A 79 16.55 3.74 6.11
C ILE A 79 17.54 3.03 7.01
N GLY A 80 18.17 3.77 7.90
CA GLY A 80 19.17 3.31 8.86
C GLY A 80 18.93 3.78 10.29
N THR A 81 18.21 4.89 10.48
CA THR A 81 17.94 5.47 11.81
C THR A 81 16.51 5.24 12.27
N SER A 82 16.27 5.29 13.59
CA SER A 82 14.92 5.18 14.17
C SER A 82 13.95 6.22 13.60
N VAL A 83 14.45 7.44 13.37
CA VAL A 83 13.65 8.56 12.83
C VAL A 83 13.26 8.31 11.36
N GLU A 84 14.18 7.76 10.56
CA GLU A 84 13.89 7.36 9.18
C GLU A 84 12.87 6.21 9.11
N PHE A 85 12.95 5.24 10.03
CA PHE A 85 11.94 4.19 10.14
C PHE A 85 10.57 4.77 10.51
N ASP A 86 10.51 5.61 11.55
CA ASP A 86 9.26 6.21 12.03
C ASP A 86 8.59 7.05 10.93
N SER A 87 9.36 7.91 10.26
CA SER A 87 8.86 8.73 9.14
C SER A 87 8.39 7.87 7.96
N SER A 88 9.15 6.84 7.60
CA SER A 88 8.81 5.91 6.51
C SER A 88 7.56 5.09 6.79
N ILE A 89 7.39 4.59 8.03
CA ILE A 89 6.21 3.84 8.45
C ILE A 89 4.97 4.75 8.38
N ARG A 90 5.06 5.98 8.88
CA ARG A 90 3.97 6.97 8.79
C ARG A 90 3.65 7.31 7.34
N LYS A 91 4.66 7.56 6.51
CA LYS A 91 4.48 7.82 5.07
C LYS A 91 3.76 6.67 4.38
N LEU A 92 4.14 5.42 4.66
CA LEU A 92 3.46 4.25 4.13
C LEU A 92 2.00 4.18 4.57
N GLY A 93 1.71 4.44 5.85
CA GLY A 93 0.35 4.49 6.37
C GLY A 93 -0.51 5.57 5.69
N THR A 94 0.04 6.77 5.52
CA THR A 94 -0.63 7.89 4.81
C THR A 94 -0.90 7.54 3.36
N LEU A 95 0.08 6.99 2.63
CA LEU A 95 -0.10 6.58 1.23
C LEU A 95 -1.21 5.54 1.07
N ILE A 96 -1.26 4.54 1.96
CA ILE A 96 -2.34 3.52 1.94
C ILE A 96 -3.71 4.17 2.19
N TRP A 97 -3.78 5.12 3.14
CA TRP A 97 -5.01 5.84 3.41
C TRP A 97 -5.45 6.69 2.22
N ASP A 98 -4.54 7.50 1.65
CA ASP A 98 -4.79 8.36 0.49
C ASP A 98 -5.25 7.54 -0.71
N PHE A 99 -4.51 6.48 -1.05
CA PHE A 99 -4.86 5.55 -2.11
C PHE A 99 -6.27 5.01 -1.91
N ALA A 100 -6.60 4.54 -0.71
CA ALA A 100 -7.88 3.91 -0.45
C ALA A 100 -9.08 4.88 -0.40
N HIS A 101 -8.82 6.17 -0.15
CA HIS A 101 -9.83 7.23 -0.18
C HIS A 101 -9.92 7.94 -1.53
N ASN A 102 -9.08 7.57 -2.50
CA ASN A 102 -9.10 8.14 -3.83
C ASN A 102 -10.45 7.88 -4.54
N PRO A 103 -11.19 8.95 -4.96
CA PRO A 103 -12.49 8.78 -5.59
C PRO A 103 -12.45 8.04 -6.93
N ALA A 104 -11.31 8.04 -7.64
CA ALA A 104 -11.16 7.29 -8.90
C ALA A 104 -11.31 5.77 -8.71
N LEU A 105 -11.13 5.27 -7.49
CA LEU A 105 -11.30 3.85 -7.16
C LEU A 105 -12.76 3.48 -6.82
N LYS A 106 -13.65 4.48 -6.65
CA LYS A 106 -15.02 4.29 -6.16
C LYS A 106 -16.10 4.58 -7.21
N SER A 107 -15.82 5.39 -8.23
CA SER A 107 -16.84 5.83 -9.20
C SER A 107 -16.41 5.56 -10.64
N SER A 108 -17.25 4.85 -11.38
CA SER A 108 -17.08 4.58 -12.81
C SER A 108 -17.67 5.66 -13.72
N LYS A 109 -18.38 6.67 -13.17
CA LYS A 109 -19.18 7.60 -13.97
C LYS A 109 -18.37 8.68 -14.70
N VAL A 110 -17.22 9.08 -14.18
CA VAL A 110 -16.32 10.05 -14.82
C VAL A 110 -14.88 9.64 -14.54
N PHE A 111 -14.13 9.27 -15.58
CA PHE A 111 -12.71 8.97 -15.47
C PHE A 111 -11.93 10.27 -15.26
N ASN A 112 -11.50 10.53 -14.03
CA ASN A 112 -10.67 11.68 -13.71
C ASN A 112 -9.20 11.27 -13.78
N THR A 113 -8.53 11.65 -14.87
CA THR A 113 -7.12 11.31 -15.13
C THR A 113 -6.17 11.75 -14.02
N LYS A 114 -6.42 12.89 -13.37
CA LYS A 114 -5.57 13.37 -12.25
C LYS A 114 -5.71 12.48 -11.02
N LEU A 115 -6.94 12.08 -10.69
CA LEU A 115 -7.19 11.17 -9.56
C LEU A 115 -6.65 9.76 -9.86
N ALA A 116 -6.79 9.28 -11.09
CA ALA A 116 -6.20 8.04 -11.57
C ALA A 116 -4.66 8.05 -11.49
N ALA A 117 -4.02 9.10 -12.01
CA ALA A 117 -2.58 9.29 -11.95
C ALA A 117 -2.07 9.30 -10.51
N ARG A 118 -2.77 10.00 -9.60
CA ARG A 118 -2.44 9.98 -8.17
C ARG A 118 -2.57 8.59 -7.55
N ALA A 119 -3.67 7.88 -7.81
CA ALA A 119 -3.83 6.50 -7.32
C ALA A 119 -2.71 5.57 -7.83
N HIS A 120 -2.30 5.75 -9.08
CA HIS A 120 -1.19 4.99 -9.66
C HIS A 120 0.14 5.31 -8.97
N SER A 121 0.45 6.59 -8.83
CA SER A 121 1.64 7.09 -8.13
C SER A 121 1.70 6.64 -6.68
N ASP A 122 0.61 6.77 -5.93
CA ASP A 122 0.49 6.28 -4.55
C ASP A 122 0.76 4.77 -4.50
N LEU A 123 0.19 3.99 -5.41
CA LEU A 123 0.37 2.54 -5.44
C LEU A 123 1.81 2.13 -5.76
N LEU A 124 2.48 2.80 -6.71
CA LEU A 124 3.89 2.57 -7.00
C LEU A 124 4.76 2.87 -5.78
N THR A 125 4.48 3.98 -5.10
CA THR A 125 5.20 4.39 -3.90
C THR A 125 4.98 3.41 -2.74
N ILE A 126 3.75 2.91 -2.56
CA ILE A 126 3.44 1.85 -1.58
C ILE A 126 4.27 0.60 -1.87
N ILE A 127 4.36 0.18 -3.14
CA ILE A 127 5.14 -1.00 -3.53
C ILE A 127 6.61 -0.80 -3.14
N GLU A 128 7.26 0.27 -3.57
CA GLU A 128 8.70 0.42 -3.32
C GLU A 128 9.00 0.71 -1.85
N LEU A 129 8.24 1.58 -1.18
CA LEU A 129 8.46 1.89 0.23
C LEU A 129 8.25 0.68 1.14
N SER A 130 7.22 -0.13 0.88
CA SER A 130 7.00 -1.38 1.64
C SER A 130 8.09 -2.42 1.39
N LYS A 131 8.70 -2.45 0.20
CA LYS A 131 9.85 -3.29 -0.08
C LYS A 131 11.08 -2.83 0.70
N VAL A 132 11.43 -1.55 0.62
CA VAL A 132 12.56 -0.97 1.35
C VAL A 132 12.42 -1.20 2.86
N LEU A 133 11.24 -0.92 3.44
CA LEU A 133 10.96 -1.18 4.85
C LEU A 133 11.08 -2.67 5.21
N GLY A 134 10.61 -3.56 4.33
CA GLY A 134 10.73 -5.00 4.52
C GLY A 134 12.19 -5.48 4.52
N ASP A 135 13.00 -4.98 3.59
CA ASP A 135 14.41 -5.35 3.45
C ASP A 135 15.25 -4.82 4.61
N ARG A 136 14.93 -3.62 5.11
CA ARG A 136 15.61 -2.97 6.23
C ARG A 136 15.06 -3.37 7.60
N ALA A 137 13.93 -4.07 7.69
CA ALA A 137 13.25 -4.36 8.96
C ALA A 137 14.13 -5.02 10.03
N LYS A 138 15.17 -5.78 9.65
CA LYS A 138 16.11 -6.41 10.60
C LYS A 138 16.90 -5.41 11.43
N THR A 139 17.16 -4.21 10.90
CA THR A 139 17.89 -3.15 11.60
C THR A 139 16.96 -2.18 12.32
N TYR A 140 15.65 -2.44 12.32
CA TYR A 140 14.68 -1.60 12.99
C TYR A 140 14.87 -1.68 14.52
N PRO A 141 15.22 -0.56 15.19
CA PRO A 141 15.51 -0.55 16.62
C PRO A 141 14.28 -0.75 17.52
N GLY A 142 13.07 -0.80 16.93
CA GLY A 142 11.80 -0.80 17.66
C GLY A 142 11.18 0.59 17.69
N SER A 143 9.89 0.67 18.05
CA SER A 143 9.17 1.93 17.99
C SER A 143 9.66 2.89 19.07
N SER A 144 10.31 3.98 18.67
CA SER A 144 10.67 5.09 19.53
C SER A 144 9.47 6.01 19.79
N VAL A 145 8.38 5.47 20.35
CA VAL A 145 7.30 6.33 20.85
C VAL A 145 7.84 7.09 22.05
N THR A 146 8.38 8.27 21.78
CA THR A 146 8.77 9.21 22.81
C THR A 146 7.47 9.74 23.40
N THR A 147 7.07 9.18 24.54
CA THR A 147 6.04 9.76 25.39
C THR A 147 6.52 11.15 25.80
N GLN A 148 6.20 12.18 25.02
CA GLN A 148 6.18 13.53 25.53
C GLN A 148 5.04 13.58 26.55
N LYS A 149 5.43 13.61 27.82
CA LYS A 149 4.57 13.98 28.95
C LYS A 149 4.13 15.43 28.82
#